data_AF-A0A6L3X1T6-F1
#
_entry.id   AF-A0A6L3X1T6-F1
#
_cell.length_a   1.000
_cell.length_b   1.000
_cell.length_c   1.000
_cell.angle_alpha   90.00
_cell.angle_beta   90.00
_cell.angle_gamma   90.00
#
_symmetry.space_group_name_H-M   'P 1'
#
loop_
_entity.id
_entity.type
_entity.pdbx_description
1 polymer ?
#
loop_
_entity_poly.entity_id
_entity_poly.type
_entity_poly.pdbx_seq_one_letter_code
_entity_poly.pdbx_strand_id
1 'polypeptide(L)'
;RVGSEMGISDRRDDQICFFDGLTQSPEEECQRVDNFITAHGGPDIIVLGIGMNGHIGFNEPGAALDTGCHIVDLDAVTQAVSVKYFGQQRHIRQGISLGMKTILASRAIILMASGEKKADIIAT
;
A
#
# COMPACT_ATOMS: atom_id res chain seq x y z
N ARG A 1 -15.91 16.91 -33.99
CA ARG A 1 -15.10 17.90 -33.25
C ARG A 1 -14.33 17.11 -32.20
N VAL A 2 -13.01 17.26 -32.22
CA VAL A 2 -12.03 16.50 -31.44
C VAL A 2 -12.33 16.67 -29.95
N GLY A 3 -12.46 15.54 -29.23
CA GLY A 3 -12.68 15.50 -27.79
C GLY A 3 -11.47 16.07 -27.08
N SER A 4 -11.72 17.11 -26.28
CA SER A 4 -10.78 17.76 -25.40
C SER A 4 -10.19 16.76 -24.41
N GLU A 5 -8.88 16.57 -24.52
CA GLU A 5 -7.91 16.34 -23.45
C GLU A 5 -8.48 15.79 -22.13
N MET A 6 -8.48 14.47 -21.96
CA MET A 6 -8.41 13.84 -20.62
C MET A 6 -7.03 14.14 -20.03
N GLY A 7 -6.82 15.37 -19.59
CA GLY A 7 -5.69 15.75 -18.76
C GLY A 7 -5.90 15.25 -17.33
N ILE A 8 -4.81 14.94 -16.63
CA ILE A 8 -4.77 14.62 -15.19
C ILE A 8 -5.32 15.78 -14.30
N SER A 9 -5.81 16.88 -14.88
CA SER A 9 -6.29 18.08 -14.18
C SER A 9 -7.74 18.02 -13.69
N ASP A 10 -8.51 16.96 -13.99
CA ASP A 10 -9.90 16.78 -13.50
C ASP A 10 -9.96 15.84 -12.28
N ARG A 11 -9.09 16.05 -11.30
CA ARG A 11 -9.05 15.27 -10.06
C ARG A 11 -10.05 15.85 -9.07
N ARG A 12 -11.04 15.05 -8.69
CA ARG A 12 -11.96 15.37 -7.59
C ARG A 12 -11.44 14.76 -6.29
N ASP A 13 -11.58 15.50 -5.19
CA ASP A 13 -11.11 15.06 -3.87
C ASP A 13 -11.83 13.80 -3.38
N ASP A 14 -13.05 13.55 -3.86
CA ASP A 14 -13.83 12.33 -3.53
C ASP A 14 -13.30 11.06 -4.21
N GLN A 15 -12.34 11.18 -5.15
CA GLN A 15 -11.74 10.06 -5.86
C GLN A 15 -10.35 9.67 -5.33
N ILE A 16 -9.84 10.40 -4.34
CA ILE A 16 -8.49 10.21 -3.81
C ILE A 16 -8.58 9.86 -2.33
N CYS A 17 -7.99 8.73 -1.94
CA CYS A 17 -7.90 8.32 -0.55
C CYS A 17 -6.46 7.96 -0.23
N PHE A 18 -5.84 8.74 0.66
CA PHE A 18 -4.55 8.43 1.26
C PHE A 18 -4.76 7.91 2.67
N PHE A 19 -3.76 7.19 3.18
CA PHE A 19 -3.64 6.96 4.62
C PHE A 19 -3.27 8.27 5.33
N ASP A 20 -3.94 8.55 6.45
CA ASP A 20 -3.49 9.53 7.43
C ASP A 20 -2.55 8.87 8.44
N GLY A 21 -1.24 8.98 8.18
CA GLY A 21 -0.20 8.46 9.07
C GLY A 21 -0.01 9.23 10.38
N LEU A 22 -0.75 10.33 10.60
CA LEU A 22 -0.73 11.12 11.84
C LEU A 22 -2.00 10.94 12.67
N THR A 23 -2.92 10.06 12.24
CA THR A 23 -4.15 9.75 12.96
C THR A 23 -3.87 9.34 14.41
N GLN A 24 -4.79 9.73 15.30
CA GLN A 24 -4.79 9.27 16.69
C GLN A 24 -5.55 7.96 16.89
N SER A 25 -6.25 7.48 15.85
CA SER A 25 -7.01 6.22 15.85
C SER A 25 -6.69 5.42 14.58
N PRO A 26 -5.56 4.68 14.56
CA PRO A 26 -5.13 3.91 13.39
C PRO A 26 -6.13 2.84 12.96
N GLU A 27 -6.90 2.28 13.90
CA GLU A 27 -7.94 1.29 13.63
C GLU A 27 -9.12 1.94 12.87
N GLU A 28 -9.56 3.13 13.26
CA GLU A 28 -10.59 3.89 12.55
C GLU A 28 -10.10 4.29 11.15
N GLU A 29 -8.82 4.62 11.02
CA GLU A 29 -8.21 4.94 9.74
C GLU A 29 -8.22 3.73 8.78
N CYS A 30 -7.91 2.53 9.30
CA CYS A 30 -8.02 1.31 8.52
C CYS A 30 -9.46 1.09 8.03
N GLN A 31 -10.44 1.25 8.93
CA GLN A 31 -11.84 1.10 8.58
C GLN A 31 -12.30 2.16 7.56
N ARG A 32 -11.82 3.39 7.68
CA ARG A 32 -12.11 4.48 6.74
C ARG A 32 -11.63 4.15 5.34
N VAL A 33 -10.42 3.62 5.21
CA VAL A 33 -9.83 3.24 3.92
C VAL A 33 -10.54 2.02 3.32
N ASP A 34 -10.82 0.98 4.10
CA ASP A 34 -11.57 -0.18 3.61
C ASP A 34 -13.00 0.20 3.16
N ASN A 35 -13.66 1.10 3.90
CA ASN A 35 -14.98 1.62 3.53
C ASN A 35 -14.91 2.44 2.25
N PHE A 36 -13.90 3.28 2.08
CA PHE A 36 -13.69 4.04 0.85
C PHE A 36 -13.56 3.11 -0.35
N ILE A 37 -12.73 2.07 -0.25
CA ILE A 37 -12.52 1.10 -1.33
C ILE A 37 -13.81 0.34 -1.64
N THR A 38 -14.52 -0.12 -0.61
CA THR A 38 -15.78 -0.87 -0.77
C THR A 38 -16.89 -0.01 -1.39
N ALA A 39 -17.02 1.25 -0.96
CA ALA A 39 -18.01 2.19 -1.51
C ALA A 39 -17.80 2.46 -3.01
N HIS A 40 -16.57 2.27 -3.50
CA HIS A 40 -16.22 2.41 -4.92
C HIS A 40 -16.20 1.06 -5.68
N GLY A 41 -16.67 -0.03 -5.07
CA GLY A 41 -16.77 -1.34 -5.71
C GLY A 41 -15.46 -2.15 -5.74
N GLY A 42 -14.43 -1.67 -5.02
CA GLY A 42 -13.12 -2.30 -4.98
C GLY A 42 -12.20 -1.93 -6.16
N PRO A 43 -10.95 -2.41 -6.14
CA PRO A 43 -9.96 -2.01 -7.15
C PRO A 43 -10.10 -2.84 -8.44
N ASP A 44 -10.28 -2.18 -9.59
CA ASP A 44 -10.11 -2.86 -10.89
C ASP A 44 -8.63 -3.22 -11.12
N ILE A 45 -7.72 -2.31 -10.80
CA ILE A 45 -6.28 -2.46 -10.97
C ILE A 45 -5.58 -2.02 -9.70
N ILE A 46 -4.66 -2.85 -9.19
CA ILE A 46 -3.68 -2.43 -8.19
C ILE A 46 -2.28 -2.53 -8.79
N VAL A 47 -1.51 -1.45 -8.64
CA VAL A 47 -0.09 -1.40 -8.99
C VAL A 47 0.74 -1.43 -7.72
N LEU A 48 1.63 -2.41 -7.60
CA LEU A 48 2.44 -2.65 -6.40
C LEU A 48 3.91 -2.76 -6.75
N GLY A 49 4.77 -2.43 -5.79
CA GLY A 49 6.15 -2.92 -5.77
C GLY A 49 6.26 -4.20 -4.94
N ILE A 50 7.42 -4.85 -5.02
CA ILE A 50 7.78 -5.99 -4.15
C ILE A 50 8.96 -5.64 -3.24
N GLY A 51 8.87 -6.06 -1.98
CA GLY A 51 9.90 -5.94 -0.96
C GLY A 51 11.18 -6.73 -1.27
N MET A 52 12.23 -6.54 -0.47
CA MET A 52 13.49 -7.29 -0.62
C MET A 52 13.41 -8.73 -0.09
N ASN A 53 12.37 -9.03 0.68
CA ASN A 53 12.03 -10.36 1.18
C ASN A 53 10.72 -10.89 0.57
N GLY A 54 10.18 -10.20 -0.44
CA GLY A 54 8.92 -10.59 -1.08
C GLY A 54 7.65 -9.96 -0.50
N HIS A 55 7.74 -9.09 0.52
CA HIS A 55 6.54 -8.43 1.05
C HIS A 55 5.81 -7.57 0.01
N ILE A 56 4.51 -7.38 0.20
CA ILE A 56 3.65 -6.51 -0.62
C ILE A 56 2.98 -5.49 0.29
N GLY A 57 3.20 -4.19 0.06
CA GLY A 57 2.87 -3.17 1.07
C GLY A 57 3.68 -3.43 2.34
N PHE A 58 3.02 -3.60 3.50
CA PHE A 58 3.63 -4.13 4.73
C PHE A 58 3.20 -5.56 5.05
N ASN A 59 2.62 -6.29 4.11
CA ASN A 59 2.25 -7.69 4.27
C ASN A 59 3.49 -8.57 4.09
N GLU A 60 4.03 -9.07 5.19
CA GLU A 60 5.19 -9.97 5.21
C GLU A 60 4.88 -11.34 4.56
N PRO A 61 5.89 -12.10 4.11
CA PRO A 61 5.70 -13.47 3.65
C PRO A 61 4.95 -14.33 4.69
N GLY A 62 3.85 -14.95 4.27
CA GLY A 62 2.98 -15.74 5.14
C GLY A 62 1.86 -14.94 5.83
N ALA A 63 1.68 -13.65 5.49
CA ALA A 63 0.54 -12.86 5.96
C ALA A 63 -0.81 -13.53 5.64
N ALA A 64 -1.77 -13.36 6.54
CA ALA A 64 -3.10 -13.94 6.38
C ALA A 64 -3.83 -13.32 5.19
N LEU A 65 -4.37 -14.18 4.31
CA LEU A 65 -4.95 -13.76 3.03
C LEU A 65 -6.32 -13.08 3.18
N ASP A 66 -6.99 -13.25 4.31
CA ASP A 66 -8.31 -12.70 4.64
C ASP A 66 -8.25 -11.38 5.42
N THR A 67 -7.05 -10.83 5.62
CA THR A 67 -6.85 -9.57 6.34
C THR A 67 -7.16 -8.36 5.45
N GLY A 68 -7.99 -7.44 5.97
CA GLY A 68 -8.28 -6.13 5.37
C GLY A 68 -7.19 -5.09 5.68
N CYS A 69 -7.52 -3.80 5.59
CA CYS A 69 -6.59 -2.77 6.04
C CYS A 69 -6.25 -2.97 7.52
N HIS A 70 -4.97 -2.89 7.87
CA HIS A 70 -4.50 -3.21 9.22
C HIS A 70 -3.25 -2.42 9.61
N ILE A 71 -3.01 -2.40 10.92
CA ILE A 71 -1.82 -1.83 11.53
C ILE A 71 -0.75 -2.92 11.57
N VAL A 72 0.49 -2.55 11.25
CA VAL A 72 1.64 -3.45 11.22
C VAL A 72 2.72 -2.93 12.14
N ASP A 73 3.22 -3.78 13.04
CA ASP A 73 4.44 -3.50 13.78
C ASP A 73 5.64 -3.58 12.82
N LEU A 74 6.41 -2.51 12.72
CA LEU A 74 7.51 -2.44 11.78
C LEU A 74 8.71 -3.25 12.30
N ASP A 75 9.26 -4.12 11.46
CA ASP A 75 10.51 -4.82 11.75
C ASP A 75 11.66 -3.83 12.03
N ALA A 76 12.61 -4.23 12.87
CA ALA A 76 13.77 -3.41 13.24
C ALA A 76 14.56 -2.91 12.01
N VAL A 77 14.65 -3.71 10.95
CA VAL A 77 15.30 -3.32 9.69
C VAL A 77 14.52 -2.18 9.03
N THR A 78 13.19 -2.27 8.97
CA THR A 78 12.31 -1.23 8.42
C THR A 78 12.44 0.07 9.22
N GLN A 79 12.49 -0.02 10.55
CA GLN A 79 12.73 1.14 11.41
C GLN A 79 14.11 1.77 11.13
N ALA A 80 15.16 0.96 10.96
CA ALA A 80 16.51 1.46 10.70
C ALA A 80 16.65 2.13 9.33
N VAL A 81 16.04 1.57 8.27
CA VAL A 81 16.10 2.18 6.93
C VAL A 81 15.24 3.44 6.84
N SER A 82 14.21 3.59 7.67
CA SER A 82 13.36 4.79 7.71
C SER A 82 14.17 6.07 7.99
N VAL A 83 15.25 5.96 8.77
CA VAL A 83 16.15 7.08 9.11
C VAL A 83 16.70 7.78 7.85
N LYS A 84 16.97 7.02 6.78
CA LYS A 84 17.48 7.58 5.52
C LYS A 84 16.50 8.56 4.87
N TYR A 85 15.20 8.38 5.09
CA TYR A 85 14.16 9.22 4.50
C TYR A 85 13.84 10.45 5.35
N PHE A 86 14.08 10.42 6.66
CA PHE A 86 13.72 11.50 7.58
C PHE A 86 14.89 12.36 8.06
N GLY A 87 16.13 12.04 7.67
CA GLY A 87 17.34 12.80 8.03
C GLY A 87 17.73 12.76 9.51
N GLN A 88 16.87 12.19 10.36
CA GLN A 88 17.07 11.99 11.79
C GLN A 88 16.31 10.73 12.24
N GLN A 89 16.74 10.14 13.35
CA GLN A 89 16.06 8.98 13.91
C GLN A 89 14.66 9.39 14.40
N ARG A 90 13.61 8.81 13.80
CA ARG A 90 12.24 8.91 14.29
C ARG A 90 11.84 7.57 14.88
N HIS A 91 11.15 7.60 16.01
CA HIS A 91 10.59 6.40 16.63
C HIS A 91 9.28 6.01 15.93
N ILE A 92 9.39 5.52 14.70
CA ILE A 92 8.26 4.98 13.94
C ILE A 92 8.20 3.48 14.25
N ARG A 93 7.21 3.06 15.05
CA ARG A 93 7.06 1.66 15.48
C ARG A 93 6.04 0.89 14.65
N GLN A 94 5.08 1.60 14.08
CA GLN A 94 3.95 1.01 13.39
C GLN A 94 3.72 1.70 12.05
N GLY A 95 3.11 0.96 11.12
CA GLY A 95 2.59 1.46 9.86
C GLY A 95 1.16 0.99 9.63
N ILE A 96 0.51 1.55 8.62
CA ILE A 96 -0.81 1.12 8.15
C ILE A 96 -0.63 0.57 6.74
N SER A 97 -1.31 -0.52 6.42
CA SER A 97 -1.25 -1.14 5.10
C SER A 97 -2.60 -1.68 4.66
N LEU A 98 -2.83 -1.67 3.34
CA LEU A 98 -3.86 -2.51 2.76
C LEU A 98 -3.50 -3.97 2.99
N GLY A 99 -4.47 -4.77 3.42
CA GLY A 99 -4.27 -6.20 3.60
C GLY A 99 -4.41 -7.00 2.32
N MET A 100 -3.98 -8.26 2.39
CA MET A 100 -4.01 -9.20 1.29
C MET A 100 -5.43 -9.43 0.74
N LYS A 101 -6.48 -9.35 1.57
CA LYS A 101 -7.87 -9.51 1.12
C LYS A 101 -8.22 -8.47 0.06
N THR A 102 -7.89 -7.21 0.31
CA THR A 102 -8.18 -6.10 -0.61
C THR A 102 -7.31 -6.20 -1.86
N ILE A 103 -6.04 -6.57 -1.70
CA ILE A 103 -5.10 -6.73 -2.83
C ILE A 103 -5.58 -7.85 -3.78
N LEU A 104 -5.90 -9.02 -3.24
CA LEU A 104 -6.32 -10.20 -3.99
C LEU A 104 -7.75 -10.09 -4.55
N ALA A 105 -8.60 -9.24 -3.98
CA ALA A 105 -9.92 -8.94 -4.52
C ALA A 105 -9.86 -8.07 -5.78
N SER A 106 -8.71 -7.49 -6.12
CA SER A 106 -8.59 -6.69 -7.35
C SER A 106 -8.69 -7.55 -8.61
N ARG A 107 -9.25 -6.97 -9.69
CA ARG A 107 -9.43 -7.72 -10.95
C ARG A 107 -8.11 -7.97 -11.66
N ALA A 108 -7.14 -7.06 -11.51
CA ALA A 108 -5.79 -7.22 -12.01
C ALA A 108 -4.75 -6.63 -11.04
N ILE A 109 -3.66 -7.37 -10.83
CA ILE A 109 -2.51 -6.92 -10.04
C ILE A 109 -1.34 -6.75 -11.00
N ILE A 110 -0.73 -5.57 -10.99
CA ILE A 110 0.51 -5.25 -11.70
C ILE A 110 1.62 -5.14 -10.66
N LEU A 111 2.51 -6.13 -10.63
CA LEU A 111 3.65 -6.13 -9.73
C LEU A 111 4.91 -5.63 -10.45
N MET A 112 5.50 -4.56 -9.94
CA MET A 112 6.72 -3.97 -10.45
C MET A 112 7.93 -4.41 -9.63
N ALA A 113 8.88 -5.06 -10.29
CA ALA A 113 10.17 -5.46 -9.74
C ALA A 113 11.30 -4.92 -10.64
N SER A 114 12.25 -4.19 -10.06
CA SER A 114 13.35 -3.57 -10.80
C SER A 114 14.69 -3.74 -10.09
N GLY A 115 15.73 -3.99 -10.87
CA GLY A 115 17.10 -4.23 -10.42
C GLY A 115 17.41 -5.71 -10.13
N GLU A 116 18.68 -6.09 -10.29
CA GLU A 116 19.17 -7.48 -10.13
C GLU A 116 18.83 -8.08 -8.76
N LYS A 117 18.80 -7.25 -7.72
CA LYS A 117 18.44 -7.66 -6.35
C LYS A 117 17.02 -8.23 -6.22
N LYS A 118 16.17 -8.07 -7.24
CA LYS A 118 14.82 -8.63 -7.26
C LYS A 118 14.73 -10.00 -7.93
N ALA A 119 15.78 -10.46 -8.61
CA ALA A 119 15.75 -11.68 -9.44
C ALA A 119 15.30 -12.91 -8.64
N ASP A 120 15.97 -13.21 -7.53
CA ASP A 120 15.65 -14.39 -6.71
C ASP A 120 14.27 -14.30 -6.04
N ILE A 121 13.75 -13.09 -5.85
CA ILE A 121 12.45 -12.85 -5.20
C ILE A 121 11.30 -13.18 -6.16
N ILE A 122 11.50 -12.99 -7.46
CA ILE A 122 10.49 -13.26 -8.51
C ILE A 122 10.76 -14.56 -9.27
N ALA A 123 11.85 -15.26 -8.95
CA ALA A 123 12.16 -16.55 -9.54
C ALA A 123 11.05 -17.56 -9.20
N THR A 124 10.73 -18.41 -10.18
CA THR A 124 9.61 -19.38 -10.13
C THR A 124 10.12 -20.80 -9.99
#